data_AF-A0A9D1TDR1-F1
#
_entry.id   AF-A0A9D1TDR1-F1
#
_cell.length_a   1.000
_cell.length_b   1.000
_cell.length_c   1.000
_cell.angle_alpha   90.00
_cell.angle_beta   90.00
_cell.angle_gamma   90.00
#
_symmetry.space_group_name_H-M   'P 1'
#
loop_
_entity.id
_entity.type
_entity.pdbx_description
1 polymer ?
#
loop_
_entity_poly.entity_id
_entity_poly.type
_entity_poly.pdbx_seq_one_letter_code
_entity_poly.pdbx_strand_id
1 'polypeptide(L)'
;MKKILAIAVALLLAAAPALAQRDETIYATLSPTGEVLSVEAGVRVEGEAGEYTETGNYASVEALSGQVSYADGVVTCQIEDGQAVYFDGLLEGAVLPWTVSVTTSAEIGASGPVDIDIHIAPNPDCADAYYAENLALQMTLSVDLDSARVVDCAGATQTVTGSTATFAWIGLPGGELNAHLSLETESFVLGDIQIAAMPMNLGDMLGDFDISQLTDGGAQLTEGMQALSDGLSSFEITPQQQAMIASLATMETDDPDAQLMQALLNQFLPMLDSLDTLKEGVAQLNDGLNQYVGGINGAMESLLRETEAPRSFAGAESTDSIQFVLRVPAQSLPVEAEEPAAEEEEQTVWERITGLFGG
;
A
#
# COMPACT_ATOMS: atom_id res chain seq x y z
N MET A 1 -8.67 -81.89 0.42
CA MET A 1 -7.74 -81.01 -0.35
C MET A 1 -8.61 -80.30 -1.37
N LYS A 2 -8.73 -78.98 -1.52
CA LYS A 2 -8.05 -77.77 -1.03
C LYS A 2 -9.14 -76.72 -0.77
N LYS A 3 -8.95 -75.91 0.28
CA LYS A 3 -9.84 -74.81 0.66
C LYS A 3 -9.65 -73.63 -0.31
N ILE A 4 -10.77 -72.98 -0.58
CA ILE A 4 -10.95 -71.74 -1.36
C ILE A 4 -10.23 -70.59 -0.63
N LEU A 5 -9.51 -69.75 -1.37
CA LEU A 5 -9.18 -68.39 -0.90
C LEU A 5 -9.12 -67.46 -2.11
N ALA A 6 -10.18 -66.67 -2.29
CA ALA A 6 -10.18 -65.50 -3.15
C ALA A 6 -9.66 -64.32 -2.32
N ILE A 7 -8.56 -63.72 -2.76
CA ILE A 7 -8.04 -62.48 -2.17
C ILE A 7 -8.71 -61.34 -2.93
N ALA A 8 -9.62 -60.63 -2.26
CA ALA A 8 -10.13 -59.35 -2.72
C ALA A 8 -9.11 -58.28 -2.34
N VAL A 9 -8.39 -57.75 -3.32
CA VAL A 9 -7.61 -56.53 -3.17
C VAL A 9 -8.61 -55.38 -3.25
N ALA A 10 -8.92 -54.78 -2.09
CA ALA A 10 -9.65 -53.52 -2.03
C ALA A 10 -8.67 -52.41 -2.44
N LEU A 11 -8.76 -51.98 -3.69
CA LEU A 11 -8.13 -50.76 -4.15
C LEU A 11 -8.95 -49.61 -3.55
N LEU A 12 -8.43 -48.94 -2.53
CA LEU A 12 -8.96 -47.66 -2.08
C LEU A 12 -8.74 -46.68 -3.25
N LEU A 13 -9.79 -46.41 -4.02
CA LEU A 13 -9.85 -45.18 -4.81
C LEU A 13 -10.02 -44.06 -3.78
N ALA A 14 -8.93 -43.33 -3.48
CA ALA A 14 -9.10 -41.97 -3.02
C ALA A 14 -9.80 -41.24 -4.17
N ALA A 15 -11.07 -40.88 -3.98
CA ALA A 15 -11.74 -39.97 -4.89
C ALA A 15 -10.87 -38.71 -4.95
N ALA A 16 -10.51 -38.28 -6.17
CA ALA A 16 -9.97 -36.94 -6.34
C ALA A 16 -11.01 -35.98 -5.73
N PRO A 17 -10.64 -35.08 -4.81
CA PRO A 17 -11.61 -34.15 -4.27
C PRO A 17 -12.22 -33.40 -5.45
N ALA A 18 -13.54 -33.35 -5.49
CA ALA A 18 -14.25 -32.45 -6.39
C ALA A 18 -13.66 -31.05 -6.16
N LEU A 19 -13.40 -30.30 -7.25
CA LEU A 19 -12.78 -28.97 -7.20
C LEU A 19 -13.69 -28.04 -6.36
N ALA A 20 -13.43 -28.00 -5.07
CA ALA A 20 -14.06 -27.07 -4.15
C ALA A 20 -13.44 -25.70 -4.40
N GLN A 21 -14.29 -24.69 -4.56
CA GLN A 21 -13.87 -23.31 -4.63
C GLN A 21 -13.46 -22.85 -3.22
N ARG A 22 -12.28 -22.27 -3.11
CA ARG A 22 -11.71 -21.78 -1.86
C ARG A 22 -11.34 -20.30 -2.00
N ASP A 23 -11.97 -19.46 -1.19
CA ASP A 23 -11.67 -18.03 -1.11
C ASP A 23 -10.99 -17.73 0.24
N GLU A 24 -9.94 -16.91 0.22
CA GLU A 24 -9.16 -16.57 1.41
C GLU A 24 -9.01 -15.06 1.59
N THR A 25 -9.31 -14.58 2.79
CA THR A 25 -9.10 -13.19 3.19
C THR A 25 -8.23 -13.14 4.44
N ILE A 26 -7.09 -12.46 4.36
CA ILE A 26 -6.19 -12.27 5.49
C ILE A 26 -6.50 -10.94 6.17
N TYR A 27 -7.00 -11.01 7.41
CA TYR A 27 -7.20 -9.87 8.27
C TYR A 27 -5.97 -9.66 9.15
N ALA A 28 -5.40 -8.46 9.14
CA ALA A 28 -4.26 -8.13 9.97
C ALA A 28 -4.51 -6.83 10.73
N THR A 29 -4.27 -6.85 12.04
CA THR A 29 -4.28 -5.63 12.86
C THR A 29 -2.85 -5.20 13.14
N LEU A 30 -2.55 -3.95 12.86
CA LEU A 30 -1.22 -3.37 12.99
C LEU A 30 -1.21 -2.22 13.99
N SER A 31 -0.08 -2.01 14.65
CA SER A 31 0.19 -0.75 15.32
C SER A 31 0.52 0.35 14.29
N PRO A 32 0.45 1.64 14.66
CA PRO A 32 0.88 2.74 13.77
C PRO A 32 2.35 2.64 13.30
N THR A 33 3.21 1.96 14.07
CA THR A 33 4.62 1.75 13.71
C THR A 33 4.85 0.51 12.83
N GLY A 34 3.78 -0.21 12.46
CA GLY A 34 3.86 -1.40 11.63
C GLY A 34 4.07 -2.72 12.38
N GLU A 35 3.97 -2.71 13.70
CA GLU A 35 4.03 -3.95 14.48
C GLU A 35 2.77 -4.78 14.23
N VAL A 36 2.94 -6.06 13.91
CA VAL A 36 1.84 -6.99 13.70
C VAL A 36 1.25 -7.40 15.06
N LEU A 37 0.01 -7.03 15.32
CA LEU A 37 -0.70 -7.35 16.57
C LEU A 37 -1.47 -8.66 16.47
N SER A 38 -2.15 -8.88 15.35
CA SER A 38 -2.86 -10.14 15.06
C SER A 38 -2.97 -10.37 13.56
N VAL A 39 -3.01 -11.64 13.15
CA VAL A 39 -3.30 -12.06 11.77
C VAL A 39 -4.25 -13.25 11.81
N GLU A 40 -5.36 -13.13 11.08
CA GLU A 40 -6.40 -14.14 10.97
C GLU A 40 -6.71 -14.36 9.49
N ALA A 41 -6.91 -15.62 9.11
CA ALA A 41 -7.31 -16.00 7.76
C ALA A 41 -8.78 -16.43 7.79
N GLY A 42 -9.65 -15.61 7.21
CA GLY A 42 -11.02 -15.97 6.95
C GLY A 42 -11.12 -16.76 5.66
N VAL A 43 -11.65 -17.98 5.74
CA VAL A 43 -11.72 -18.91 4.61
C VAL A 43 -13.17 -19.28 4.34
N ARG A 44 -13.52 -19.26 3.05
CA ARG A 44 -14.80 -19.76 2.53
C ARG A 44 -14.52 -20.93 1.60
N VAL A 45 -15.20 -22.04 1.84
CA VAL A 45 -15.13 -23.24 0.98
C VAL A 45 -16.53 -23.58 0.46
N GLU A 46 -16.66 -23.73 -0.85
CA GLU A 46 -17.88 -24.17 -1.52
C GLU A 46 -17.57 -25.32 -2.49
N GLY A 47 -18.39 -26.36 -2.52
CA GLY A 47 -18.13 -27.50 -3.40
C GLY A 47 -19.23 -28.54 -3.36
N GLU A 48 -18.92 -29.73 -3.88
CA GLU A 48 -19.83 -30.87 -3.76
C GLU A 48 -20.02 -31.27 -2.30
N ALA A 49 -21.23 -31.72 -1.97
CA ALA A 49 -21.54 -32.20 -0.63
C ALA A 49 -20.64 -33.38 -0.24
N GLY A 50 -19.99 -33.28 0.92
CA GLY A 50 -19.01 -34.27 1.36
C GLY A 50 -18.00 -33.70 2.35
N GLU A 51 -17.00 -34.52 2.65
CA GLU A 51 -15.84 -34.12 3.45
C GLU A 51 -14.84 -33.38 2.57
N TYR A 52 -14.40 -32.22 3.03
CA TYR A 52 -13.31 -31.44 2.44
C TYR A 52 -12.18 -31.34 3.44
N THR A 53 -10.94 -31.50 2.98
CA THR A 53 -9.75 -31.40 3.82
C THR A 53 -8.71 -30.50 3.17
N GLU A 54 -8.11 -29.61 3.95
CA GLU A 54 -6.97 -28.80 3.52
C GLU A 54 -5.86 -28.78 4.57
N THR A 55 -4.64 -28.47 4.12
CA THR A 55 -3.54 -28.16 5.02
C THR A 55 -3.53 -26.66 5.32
N GLY A 56 -3.09 -26.29 6.52
CA GLY A 56 -2.94 -24.88 6.87
C GLY A 56 -2.12 -24.68 8.13
N ASN A 57 -1.35 -23.61 8.15
CA ASN A 57 -0.44 -23.25 9.24
C ASN A 57 -1.12 -22.34 10.27
N TYR A 58 -2.18 -22.86 10.89
CA TYR A 58 -2.96 -22.14 11.89
C TYR A 58 -2.51 -22.50 13.32
N ALA A 59 -2.50 -21.53 14.22
CA ALA A 59 -2.39 -21.78 15.65
C ALA A 59 -3.71 -22.36 16.22
N SER A 60 -4.83 -21.85 15.72
CA SER A 60 -6.18 -22.34 16.04
C SER A 60 -7.14 -22.03 14.91
N VAL A 61 -8.23 -22.79 14.82
CA VAL A 61 -9.30 -22.59 13.84
C VAL A 61 -10.65 -22.50 14.55
N GLU A 62 -11.43 -21.49 14.21
CA GLU A 62 -12.80 -21.27 14.68
C GLU A 62 -13.79 -21.47 13.54
N ALA A 63 -14.81 -22.30 13.76
CA ALA A 63 -15.89 -22.50 12.80
C ALA A 63 -16.87 -21.33 12.86
N LEU A 64 -17.03 -20.60 11.76
CA LEU A 64 -18.06 -19.56 11.64
C LEU A 64 -19.40 -20.14 11.14
N SER A 65 -19.33 -21.23 10.38
CA SER A 65 -20.49 -22.02 9.97
C SER A 65 -20.16 -23.50 9.85
N GLY A 66 -21.20 -24.34 9.77
CA GLY A 66 -21.07 -25.76 9.49
C GLY A 66 -20.31 -26.53 10.57
N GLN A 67 -19.69 -27.64 10.16
CA GLN A 67 -18.81 -28.44 11.01
C GLN A 67 -17.38 -28.34 10.49
N VAL A 68 -16.51 -27.74 11.29
CA VAL A 68 -15.08 -27.58 11.00
C VAL A 68 -14.30 -28.11 12.18
N SER A 69 -13.24 -28.86 11.90
CA SER A 69 -12.30 -29.36 12.89
C SER A 69 -10.87 -29.15 12.41
N TYR A 70 -9.95 -28.92 13.34
CA TYR A 70 -8.54 -28.71 13.04
C TYR A 70 -7.67 -29.59 13.94
N ALA A 71 -6.84 -30.41 13.32
CA ALA A 71 -5.90 -31.29 14.01
C ALA A 71 -4.67 -31.54 13.14
N ASP A 72 -3.49 -31.55 13.77
CA ASP A 72 -2.21 -31.89 13.13
C ASP A 72 -1.94 -31.12 11.81
N GLY A 73 -2.31 -29.83 11.74
CA GLY A 73 -2.09 -29.00 10.55
C GLY A 73 -3.12 -29.18 9.44
N VAL A 74 -4.17 -29.97 9.68
CA VAL A 74 -5.22 -30.29 8.70
C VAL A 74 -6.56 -29.76 9.18
N VAL A 75 -7.21 -28.95 8.35
CA VAL A 75 -8.61 -28.54 8.52
C VAL A 75 -9.50 -29.56 7.83
N THR A 76 -10.54 -30.02 8.51
CA THR A 76 -11.57 -30.90 7.95
C THR A 76 -12.93 -30.22 8.08
N CYS A 77 -13.60 -30.04 6.95
CA CYS A 77 -14.91 -29.41 6.81
C CYS A 77 -15.93 -30.41 6.27
N GLN A 78 -17.17 -30.32 6.74
CA GLN A 78 -18.29 -31.03 6.12
C GLN A 78 -19.14 -30.05 5.30
N ILE A 79 -19.13 -30.21 3.99
CA ILE A 79 -19.90 -29.40 3.04
C ILE A 79 -21.28 -30.05 2.85
N GLU A 80 -22.34 -29.28 3.06
CA GLU A 80 -23.71 -29.68 2.73
C GLU A 80 -24.11 -29.18 1.33
N ASP A 81 -25.08 -29.85 0.70
CA ASP A 81 -25.48 -29.55 -0.69
C ASP A 81 -25.96 -28.09 -0.84
N GLY A 82 -25.27 -27.33 -1.70
CA GLY A 82 -25.55 -25.92 -1.95
C GLY A 82 -25.20 -24.97 -0.81
N GLN A 83 -24.37 -25.37 0.16
CA GLN A 83 -23.94 -24.52 1.27
C GLN A 83 -22.42 -24.36 1.31
N ALA A 84 -21.96 -23.13 1.53
CA ALA A 84 -20.55 -22.84 1.80
C ALA A 84 -20.24 -22.96 3.30
N VAL A 85 -19.03 -23.42 3.61
CA VAL A 85 -18.48 -23.49 4.96
C VAL A 85 -17.52 -22.32 5.17
N TYR A 86 -17.59 -21.70 6.35
CA TYR A 86 -16.75 -20.56 6.72
C TYR A 86 -16.00 -20.86 8.02
N PHE A 87 -14.72 -20.53 8.07
CA PHE A 87 -13.92 -20.61 9.29
C PHE A 87 -12.84 -19.53 9.31
N ASP A 88 -12.42 -19.16 10.52
CA ASP A 88 -11.29 -18.26 10.75
C ASP A 88 -10.11 -19.05 11.34
N GLY A 89 -8.93 -18.86 10.78
CA GLY A 89 -7.69 -19.45 11.26
C GLY A 89 -6.72 -18.40 11.79
N LEU A 90 -6.33 -18.51 13.06
CA LEU A 90 -5.32 -17.62 13.66
C LEU A 90 -3.93 -18.00 13.14
N LEU A 91 -3.16 -17.02 12.65
CA LEU A 91 -1.79 -17.20 12.16
C LEU A 91 -0.78 -16.58 13.14
N GLU A 92 0.00 -17.40 13.84
CA GLU A 92 1.07 -16.92 14.74
C GLU A 92 2.38 -16.70 14.00
N GLY A 93 3.00 -15.53 14.20
CA GLY A 93 4.32 -15.20 13.64
C GLY A 93 4.32 -14.99 12.12
N ALA A 94 3.16 -14.74 11.51
CA ALA A 94 3.04 -14.47 10.09
C ALA A 94 3.79 -13.19 9.70
N VAL A 95 4.59 -13.26 8.64
CA VAL A 95 5.30 -12.12 8.06
C VAL A 95 4.49 -11.59 6.88
N LEU A 96 3.85 -10.44 7.07
CA LEU A 96 2.98 -9.84 6.06
C LEU A 96 3.77 -9.36 4.83
N PRO A 97 3.17 -9.31 3.63
CA PRO A 97 3.87 -8.94 2.41
C PRO A 97 4.24 -7.46 2.28
N TRP A 98 3.68 -6.60 3.14
CA TRP A 98 3.98 -5.17 3.17
C TRP A 98 4.31 -4.71 4.58
N THR A 99 5.23 -3.75 4.68
CA THR A 99 5.47 -2.96 5.89
C THR A 99 4.63 -1.70 5.83
N VAL A 100 4.00 -1.33 6.94
CA VAL A 100 3.19 -0.11 7.07
C VAL A 100 3.82 0.76 8.15
N SER A 101 4.06 2.03 7.86
CA SER A 101 4.51 2.99 8.88
C SER A 101 3.73 4.28 8.78
N VAL A 102 3.17 4.71 9.91
CA VAL A 102 2.44 5.98 10.05
C VAL A 102 3.27 6.91 10.92
N THR A 103 3.60 8.08 10.38
CA THR A 103 4.31 9.14 11.08
C THR A 103 3.41 10.37 11.18
N THR A 104 3.34 10.97 12.36
CA THR A 104 2.58 12.21 12.60
C THR A 104 3.52 13.29 13.10
N SER A 105 3.33 14.53 12.64
CA SER A 105 4.16 15.67 13.10
C SER A 105 3.79 16.15 14.51
N ALA A 106 2.64 15.73 15.03
CA ALA A 106 2.15 16.05 16.36
C ALA A 106 1.69 14.80 17.12
N GLU A 107 1.64 14.91 18.45
CA GLU A 107 1.09 13.88 19.34
C GLU A 107 -0.44 13.94 19.38
N ILE A 108 -1.08 12.81 19.69
CA ILE A 108 -2.53 12.73 19.86
C ILE A 108 -2.99 13.75 20.92
N GLY A 109 -4.04 14.51 20.60
CA GLY A 109 -4.61 15.58 21.43
C GLY A 109 -3.99 16.97 21.20
N ALA A 110 -2.95 17.09 20.38
CA ALA A 110 -2.35 18.38 20.06
C ALA A 110 -3.32 19.27 19.24
N SER A 111 -3.23 20.58 19.43
CA SER A 111 -3.92 21.58 18.63
C SER A 111 -2.96 22.25 17.65
N GLY A 112 -3.45 22.62 16.48
CA GLY A 112 -2.69 23.27 15.41
C GLY A 112 -2.53 22.42 14.16
N PRO A 113 -1.56 22.74 13.30
CA PRO A 113 -1.29 22.01 12.08
C PRO A 113 -0.67 20.64 12.38
N VAL A 114 -1.16 19.61 11.70
CA VAL A 114 -0.68 18.23 11.80
C VAL A 114 -0.52 17.66 10.41
N ASP A 115 0.64 17.04 10.18
CA ASP A 115 0.94 16.27 8.98
C ASP A 115 0.95 14.79 9.33
N ILE A 116 0.31 14.00 8.48
CA ILE A 116 0.22 12.55 8.58
C ILE A 116 0.87 11.97 7.31
N ASP A 117 1.98 11.27 7.50
CA ASP A 117 2.69 10.57 6.45
C ASP A 117 2.52 9.06 6.65
N ILE A 118 1.98 8.39 5.63
CA ILE A 118 1.81 6.93 5.63
C ILE A 118 2.66 6.37 4.50
N HIS A 119 3.55 5.45 4.86
CA HIS A 119 4.40 4.74 3.92
C HIS A 119 4.10 3.25 3.99
N ILE A 120 3.79 2.68 2.82
CA ILE A 120 3.57 1.25 2.64
C ILE A 120 4.53 0.76 1.56
N ALA A 121 5.32 -0.27 1.87
CA ALA A 121 6.31 -0.82 0.96
C ALA A 121 6.30 -2.35 0.99
N PRO A 122 6.73 -3.03 -0.09
CA PRO A 122 6.98 -4.46 -0.07
C PRO A 122 7.90 -4.86 1.08
N ASN A 123 7.53 -5.90 1.82
CA ASN A 123 8.30 -6.41 2.95
C ASN A 123 9.36 -7.41 2.47
N PRO A 124 10.67 -7.09 2.55
CA PRO A 124 11.73 -7.99 2.09
C PRO A 124 11.86 -9.26 2.94
N ASP A 125 11.32 -9.27 4.16
CA ASP A 125 11.33 -10.45 5.04
C ASP A 125 10.20 -11.43 4.71
N CYS A 126 9.21 -11.03 3.90
CA CYS A 126 8.17 -11.94 3.42
C CYS A 126 8.76 -12.90 2.39
N ALA A 127 8.63 -14.21 2.64
CA ALA A 127 9.27 -15.22 1.83
C ALA A 127 8.73 -15.32 0.38
N ASP A 128 7.45 -14.98 0.16
CA ASP A 128 6.83 -15.02 -1.15
C ASP A 128 6.53 -13.60 -1.66
N ALA A 129 7.32 -13.15 -2.63
CA ALA A 129 7.13 -11.86 -3.29
C ALA A 129 5.85 -11.80 -4.13
N TYR A 130 5.19 -12.94 -4.39
CA TYR A 130 3.94 -13.03 -5.15
C TYR A 130 2.91 -11.97 -4.73
N TYR A 131 2.66 -11.83 -3.43
CA TYR A 131 1.62 -10.94 -2.94
C TYR A 131 1.93 -9.47 -3.24
N ALA A 132 3.15 -9.03 -2.91
CA ALA A 132 3.58 -7.66 -3.14
C ALA A 132 3.62 -7.34 -4.64
N GLU A 133 4.06 -8.28 -5.48
CA GLU A 133 4.21 -8.10 -6.93
C GLU A 133 2.89 -8.17 -7.73
N ASN A 134 1.84 -8.83 -7.20
CA ASN A 134 0.61 -9.10 -7.97
C ASN A 134 -0.65 -8.46 -7.38
N LEU A 135 -0.63 -7.99 -6.13
CA LEU A 135 -1.79 -7.36 -5.50
C LEU A 135 -1.61 -5.84 -5.45
N ALA A 136 -2.63 -5.11 -5.89
CA ALA A 136 -2.68 -3.68 -5.75
C ALA A 136 -3.25 -3.29 -4.38
N LEU A 137 -2.77 -2.18 -3.85
CA LEU A 137 -3.21 -1.64 -2.58
C LEU A 137 -4.27 -0.57 -2.80
N GLN A 138 -5.32 -0.61 -2.00
CA GLN A 138 -6.25 0.49 -1.81
C GLN A 138 -6.23 0.86 -0.33
N MET A 139 -5.68 2.02 -0.02
CA MET A 139 -5.64 2.53 1.35
C MET A 139 -6.70 3.61 1.54
N THR A 140 -7.42 3.54 2.65
CA THR A 140 -8.33 4.59 3.10
C THR A 140 -7.94 5.10 4.49
N LEU A 141 -8.06 6.41 4.69
CA LEU A 141 -7.94 7.07 5.99
C LEU A 141 -9.22 7.89 6.22
N SER A 142 -9.84 7.70 7.37
CA SER A 142 -11.01 8.49 7.78
C SER A 142 -10.62 9.63 8.72
N VAL A 143 -11.24 10.79 8.57
CA VAL A 143 -11.03 11.98 9.42
C VAL A 143 -12.37 12.54 9.86
N ASP A 144 -12.48 12.87 11.14
CA ASP A 144 -13.64 13.57 11.70
C ASP A 144 -13.51 15.09 11.50
N LEU A 145 -14.39 15.63 10.66
CA LEU A 145 -14.45 17.03 10.29
C LEU A 145 -15.01 17.95 11.40
N ASP A 146 -15.60 17.39 12.46
CA ASP A 146 -16.01 18.19 13.62
C ASP A 146 -14.81 18.61 14.47
N SER A 147 -13.68 17.88 14.38
CA SER A 147 -12.46 18.12 15.17
C SER A 147 -11.25 18.60 14.34
N ALA A 148 -11.32 18.45 13.02
CA ALA A 148 -10.23 18.75 12.10
C ALA A 148 -10.71 19.38 10.79
N ARG A 149 -9.89 20.28 10.24
CA ARG A 149 -10.06 20.82 8.89
C ARG A 149 -8.94 20.32 7.99
N VAL A 150 -9.30 19.83 6.83
CA VAL A 150 -8.34 19.34 5.82
C VAL A 150 -7.71 20.53 5.10
N VAL A 151 -6.38 20.56 5.07
CA VAL A 151 -5.58 21.62 4.45
C VAL A 151 -5.04 21.17 3.09
N ASP A 152 -4.43 19.99 3.03
CA ASP A 152 -3.90 19.38 1.81
C ASP A 152 -4.07 17.86 1.84
N CYS A 153 -4.32 17.27 0.67
CA CYS A 153 -4.51 15.83 0.50
C CYS A 153 -4.00 15.35 -0.88
N ALA A 154 -2.71 15.54 -1.14
CA ALA A 154 -2.09 15.18 -2.40
C ALA A 154 -2.31 13.70 -2.79
N GLY A 155 -2.71 13.47 -4.05
CA GLY A 155 -2.91 12.13 -4.60
C GLY A 155 -4.12 11.36 -4.07
N ALA A 156 -4.87 11.92 -3.11
CA ALA A 156 -6.03 11.28 -2.51
C ALA A 156 -7.31 11.56 -3.32
N THR A 157 -8.17 10.56 -3.45
CA THR A 157 -9.59 10.80 -3.77
C THR A 157 -10.34 11.04 -2.47
N GLN A 158 -10.86 12.26 -2.30
CA GLN A 158 -11.63 12.63 -1.12
C GLN A 158 -13.13 12.39 -1.31
N THR A 159 -13.75 11.81 -0.29
CA THR A 159 -15.21 11.66 -0.19
C THR A 159 -15.67 12.14 1.18
N VAL A 160 -16.89 12.69 1.30
CA VAL A 160 -17.42 13.17 2.59
C VAL A 160 -18.83 12.62 2.80
N THR A 161 -19.05 12.03 3.98
CA THR A 161 -20.35 11.52 4.42
C THR A 161 -20.62 12.00 5.84
N GLY A 162 -21.59 12.89 6.02
CA GLY A 162 -21.87 13.50 7.33
C GLY A 162 -20.69 14.35 7.81
N SER A 163 -20.19 14.07 9.02
CA SER A 163 -18.98 14.69 9.59
C SER A 163 -17.70 13.92 9.26
N THR A 164 -17.74 12.81 8.51
CA THR A 164 -16.53 12.04 8.19
C THR A 164 -16.06 12.31 6.76
N ALA A 165 -14.80 12.71 6.62
CA ALA A 165 -14.09 12.67 5.35
C ALA A 165 -13.31 11.34 5.24
N THR A 166 -13.34 10.72 4.06
CA THR A 166 -12.55 9.52 3.75
C THR A 166 -11.66 9.83 2.55
N PHE A 167 -10.37 9.58 2.72
CA PHE A 167 -9.33 9.78 1.71
C PHE A 167 -8.88 8.42 1.21
N ALA A 168 -8.87 8.22 -0.11
CA ALA A 168 -8.45 6.98 -0.73
C ALA A 168 -7.22 7.16 -1.62
N TRP A 169 -6.24 6.28 -1.47
CA TRP A 169 -5.05 6.19 -2.33
C TRP A 169 -4.95 4.78 -2.92
N ILE A 170 -4.35 4.70 -4.10
CA ILE A 170 -4.11 3.43 -4.82
C ILE A 170 -2.61 3.23 -4.96
N GLY A 171 -2.13 2.06 -4.55
CA GLY A 171 -0.74 1.61 -4.73
C GLY A 171 -0.70 0.52 -5.78
N LEU A 172 0.20 0.66 -6.73
CA LEU A 172 0.39 -0.35 -7.79
C LEU A 172 1.13 -1.57 -7.23
N PRO A 173 0.88 -2.77 -7.79
CA PRO A 173 1.65 -3.96 -7.43
C PRO A 173 3.15 -3.74 -7.62
N GLY A 174 3.96 -4.24 -6.68
CA GLY A 174 5.41 -4.13 -6.62
C GLY A 174 5.94 -2.76 -6.19
N GLY A 175 5.09 -1.73 -6.16
CA GLY A 175 5.46 -0.36 -5.83
C GLY A 175 5.28 -0.01 -4.34
N GLU A 176 5.82 1.14 -3.97
CA GLU A 176 5.56 1.78 -2.68
C GLU A 176 4.34 2.71 -2.79
N LEU A 177 3.56 2.79 -1.72
CA LEU A 177 2.50 3.78 -1.56
C LEU A 177 2.91 4.79 -0.49
N ASN A 178 3.08 6.03 -0.93
CA ASN A 178 3.37 7.17 -0.08
C ASN A 178 2.13 8.07 -0.07
N ALA A 179 1.51 8.25 1.11
CA ALA A 179 0.37 9.11 1.29
C ALA A 179 0.69 10.20 2.31
N HIS A 180 0.19 11.40 2.01
CA HIS A 180 0.37 12.58 2.84
C HIS A 180 -0.99 13.28 3.03
N LEU A 181 -1.27 13.67 4.28
CA LEU A 181 -2.46 14.43 4.63
C LEU A 181 -2.09 15.52 5.65
N SER A 182 -2.37 16.78 5.29
CA SER A 182 -2.21 17.92 6.21
C SER A 182 -3.57 18.36 6.76
N LEU A 183 -3.64 18.51 8.08
CA LEU A 183 -4.83 18.89 8.82
C LEU A 183 -4.54 20.11 9.71
N GLU A 184 -5.57 20.89 9.99
CA GLU A 184 -5.59 21.87 11.09
C GLU A 184 -6.58 21.35 12.13
N THR A 185 -6.13 21.10 13.36
CA THR A 185 -6.93 20.38 14.36
C THR A 185 -7.09 21.17 15.67
N GLU A 186 -8.22 21.03 16.34
CA GLU A 186 -8.38 21.52 17.71
C GLU A 186 -7.82 20.52 18.73
N SER A 187 -8.01 19.23 18.48
CA SER A 187 -7.48 18.12 19.26
C SER A 187 -7.23 16.94 18.32
N PHE A 188 -5.98 16.73 17.94
CA PHE A 188 -5.60 15.72 16.95
C PHE A 188 -5.99 14.30 17.38
N VAL A 189 -6.62 13.56 16.47
CA VAL A 189 -6.91 12.12 16.59
C VAL A 189 -6.51 11.50 15.27
N LEU A 190 -5.77 10.39 15.32
CA LEU A 190 -5.50 9.60 14.13
C LEU A 190 -6.73 8.73 13.87
N GLY A 191 -7.36 8.88 12.72
CA GLY A 191 -8.51 8.05 12.35
C GLY A 191 -8.11 6.63 11.93
N ASP A 192 -9.12 5.83 11.62
CA ASP A 192 -8.94 4.45 11.16
C ASP A 192 -8.27 4.44 9.77
N ILE A 193 -7.20 3.66 9.64
CA ILE A 193 -6.55 3.38 8.36
C ILE A 193 -6.88 1.95 7.97
N GLN A 194 -7.44 1.77 6.78
CA GLN A 194 -7.73 0.46 6.21
C GLN A 194 -6.96 0.31 4.91
N ILE A 195 -6.33 -0.84 4.72
CA ILE A 195 -5.55 -1.16 3.53
C ILE A 195 -6.07 -2.48 2.99
N ALA A 196 -6.67 -2.44 1.80
CA ALA A 196 -7.06 -3.64 1.09
C ALA A 196 -6.01 -3.97 0.02
N ALA A 197 -5.52 -5.21 -0.02
CA ALA A 197 -4.70 -5.71 -1.12
C ALA A 197 -5.50 -6.72 -1.93
N MET A 198 -5.68 -6.49 -3.23
CA MET A 198 -6.50 -7.34 -4.09
C MET A 198 -5.87 -7.51 -5.48
N PRO A 199 -6.16 -8.63 -6.19
CA PRO A 199 -5.71 -8.82 -7.55
C PRO A 199 -6.24 -7.70 -8.43
N MET A 200 -5.34 -7.02 -9.15
CA MET A 200 -5.72 -5.92 -10.02
C MET A 200 -5.92 -6.44 -11.45
N ASN A 201 -7.14 -6.28 -11.99
CA ASN A 201 -7.37 -6.45 -13.42
C ASN A 201 -7.30 -5.08 -14.10
N LEU A 202 -6.09 -4.69 -14.51
CA LEU A 202 -5.87 -3.41 -15.17
C LEU A 202 -6.51 -3.28 -16.54
N GLY A 203 -6.77 -4.40 -17.25
CA GLY A 203 -7.50 -4.35 -18.52
C GLY A 203 -8.87 -3.70 -18.36
N ASP A 204 -9.56 -4.00 -17.26
CA ASP A 204 -10.84 -3.40 -16.93
C ASP A 204 -10.72 -1.95 -16.42
N MET A 205 -9.63 -1.61 -15.72
CA MET A 205 -9.42 -0.25 -15.18
C MET A 205 -8.93 0.77 -16.23
N LEU A 206 -8.08 0.34 -17.16
CA LEU A 206 -7.50 1.20 -18.19
C LEU A 206 -8.43 1.39 -19.39
N GLY A 207 -9.37 0.46 -19.60
CA GLY A 207 -10.28 0.51 -20.74
C GLY A 207 -9.51 0.60 -22.07
N ASP A 208 -9.75 1.67 -22.83
CA ASP A 208 -9.11 1.96 -24.14
C ASP A 208 -7.91 2.93 -24.02
N PHE A 209 -7.38 3.12 -22.81
CA PHE A 209 -6.24 4.01 -22.61
C PHE A 209 -4.97 3.42 -23.22
N ASP A 210 -4.55 4.00 -24.35
CA ASP A 210 -3.39 3.55 -25.11
C ASP A 210 -2.08 3.97 -24.44
N ILE A 211 -1.61 3.14 -23.50
CA ILE A 211 -0.37 3.35 -22.76
C ILE A 211 0.85 3.47 -23.70
N SER A 212 0.79 2.89 -24.91
CA SER A 212 1.89 2.99 -25.87
C SER A 212 2.22 4.44 -26.26
N GLN A 213 1.20 5.32 -26.31
CA GLN A 213 1.41 6.75 -26.61
C GLN A 213 2.18 7.47 -25.51
N LEU A 214 2.05 7.02 -24.26
CA LEU A 214 2.72 7.62 -23.11
C LEU A 214 4.20 7.24 -23.10
N THR A 215 4.52 5.98 -23.42
CA THR A 215 5.90 5.53 -23.62
C THR A 215 6.55 6.19 -24.84
N ASP A 216 5.84 6.28 -25.96
CA ASP A 216 6.34 6.92 -27.19
C ASP A 216 6.60 8.43 -26.98
N GLY A 217 5.68 9.12 -26.30
CA GLY A 217 5.86 10.54 -25.94
C GLY A 217 7.05 10.75 -25.01
N GLY A 218 7.24 9.85 -24.04
CA GLY A 218 8.42 9.86 -23.15
C GLY A 218 9.73 9.67 -23.91
N ALA A 219 9.79 8.70 -24.81
CA ALA A 219 10.96 8.45 -25.65
C ALA A 219 11.31 9.66 -26.53
N GLN A 220 10.32 10.29 -27.16
CA GLN A 220 10.52 11.50 -27.97
C GLN A 220 11.04 12.68 -27.14
N LEU A 221 10.56 12.85 -25.91
CA LEU A 221 11.06 13.89 -25.01
C LEU A 221 12.52 13.63 -24.61
N THR A 222 12.87 12.40 -24.28
CA THR A 222 14.26 12.01 -23.98
C THR A 222 15.18 12.27 -25.17
N GLU A 223 14.77 11.87 -26.38
CA GLU A 223 15.54 12.14 -27.61
C GLU A 223 15.72 13.64 -27.85
N GLY A 224 14.68 14.45 -27.65
CA GLY A 224 14.74 15.90 -27.77
C GLY A 224 15.68 16.54 -26.74
N MET A 225 15.67 16.02 -25.51
CA MET A 225 16.52 16.50 -24.42
C MET A 225 18.00 16.16 -24.66
N GLN A 226 18.26 14.94 -25.15
CA GLN A 226 19.59 14.51 -25.57
C GLN A 226 20.12 15.40 -26.70
N ALA A 227 19.30 15.69 -27.72
CA ALA A 227 19.68 16.59 -28.81
C ALA A 227 20.00 18.01 -28.32
N LEU A 228 19.26 18.51 -27.32
CA LEU A 228 19.55 19.81 -26.70
C LEU A 228 20.86 19.78 -25.91
N SER A 229 21.12 18.72 -25.15
CA SER A 229 22.38 18.51 -24.42
C SER A 229 23.59 18.46 -25.36
N ASP A 230 23.47 17.72 -26.46
CA ASP A 230 24.51 17.62 -27.49
C ASP A 230 24.75 18.99 -28.16
N GLY A 231 23.67 19.72 -28.44
CA GLY A 231 23.73 21.08 -28.97
C GLY A 231 24.44 22.06 -28.05
N LEU A 232 24.18 22.01 -26.74
CA LEU A 232 24.88 22.84 -25.75
C LEU A 232 26.35 22.44 -25.60
N SER A 233 26.64 21.14 -25.62
CA SER A 233 28.01 20.60 -25.55
C SER A 233 28.84 20.99 -26.78
N SER A 234 28.20 21.26 -27.93
CA SER A 234 28.92 21.82 -29.09
C SER A 234 29.45 23.24 -28.89
N PHE A 235 28.93 23.98 -27.91
CA PHE A 235 29.43 25.29 -27.46
C PHE A 235 30.49 25.15 -26.36
N GLU A 236 31.53 24.36 -26.62
CA GLU A 236 32.65 24.20 -25.69
C GLU A 236 33.69 25.32 -25.87
N ILE A 237 33.84 26.15 -24.85
CA ILE A 237 35.06 26.94 -24.63
C ILE A 237 35.92 26.15 -23.66
N THR A 238 37.12 25.75 -24.10
CA THR A 238 38.01 24.99 -23.22
C THR A 238 38.43 25.83 -22.01
N PRO A 239 38.70 25.22 -20.84
CA PRO A 239 39.20 25.94 -19.66
C PRO A 239 40.45 26.80 -19.96
N GLN A 240 41.26 26.36 -20.93
CA GLN A 240 42.44 27.07 -21.41
C GLN A 240 42.08 28.35 -22.20
N GLN A 241 41.05 28.28 -23.06
CA GLN A 241 40.53 29.45 -23.77
C GLN A 241 39.83 30.42 -22.81
N GLN A 242 39.07 29.91 -21.84
CA GLN A 242 38.40 30.71 -20.83
C GLN A 242 39.42 31.45 -19.94
N ALA A 243 40.50 30.77 -19.52
CA ALA A 243 41.61 31.38 -18.80
C ALA A 243 42.33 32.45 -19.63
N MET A 244 42.50 32.22 -20.95
CA MET A 244 43.07 33.24 -21.85
C MET A 244 42.14 34.45 -22.00
N ILE A 245 40.82 34.24 -22.12
CA ILE A 245 39.83 35.32 -22.18
C ILE A 245 39.82 36.14 -20.88
N ALA A 246 39.84 35.48 -19.73
CA ALA A 246 39.91 36.14 -18.42
C ALA A 246 41.22 36.92 -18.21
N SER A 247 42.34 36.38 -18.68
CA SER A 247 43.63 37.08 -18.65
C SER A 247 43.65 38.30 -19.56
N LEU A 248 43.01 38.23 -20.74
CA LEU A 248 42.87 39.39 -21.63
C LEU A 248 41.94 40.45 -21.05
N ALA A 249 40.86 40.03 -20.39
CA ALA A 249 39.87 40.92 -19.78
C ALA A 249 40.40 41.74 -18.58
N THR A 250 41.53 41.33 -18.00
CA THR A 250 42.15 41.92 -16.79
C THR A 250 43.52 42.54 -17.04
N MET A 251 44.01 42.53 -18.28
CA MET A 251 45.34 43.03 -18.63
C MET A 251 45.37 44.57 -18.62
N GLU A 252 46.26 45.16 -17.81
CA GLU A 252 46.46 46.61 -17.80
C GLU A 252 46.95 47.11 -19.18
N THR A 253 46.26 48.10 -19.73
CA THR A 253 46.58 48.74 -21.00
C THR A 253 46.04 50.16 -21.06
N ASP A 254 46.86 51.06 -21.59
CA ASP A 254 46.50 52.47 -21.86
C ASP A 254 45.89 52.66 -23.26
N ASP A 255 45.77 51.58 -24.05
CA ASP A 255 45.21 51.62 -25.40
C ASP A 255 43.67 51.62 -25.35
N PRO A 256 43.00 52.66 -25.89
CA PRO A 256 41.54 52.78 -25.86
C PRO A 256 40.81 51.67 -26.63
N ASP A 257 41.39 51.11 -27.69
CA ASP A 257 40.78 49.98 -28.43
C ASP A 257 40.86 48.68 -27.62
N ALA A 258 41.95 48.51 -26.85
CA ALA A 258 42.11 47.37 -25.95
C ALA A 258 41.19 47.45 -24.71
N GLN A 259 40.86 48.65 -24.23
CA GLN A 259 39.87 48.85 -23.16
C GLN A 259 38.45 48.51 -23.62
N LEU A 260 38.09 48.85 -24.87
CA LEU A 260 36.80 48.48 -25.45
C LEU A 260 36.67 46.95 -25.62
N MET A 261 37.74 46.28 -26.05
CA MET A 261 37.80 44.83 -26.12
C MET A 261 37.59 44.18 -24.73
N GLN A 262 38.24 44.70 -23.68
CA GLN A 262 38.06 44.21 -22.31
C GLN A 262 36.63 44.38 -21.79
N ALA A 263 35.99 45.50 -22.08
CA ALA A 263 34.59 45.72 -21.70
C ALA A 263 33.65 44.68 -22.35
N LEU A 264 33.91 44.32 -23.61
CA LEU A 264 33.17 43.26 -24.31
C LEU A 264 33.44 41.88 -23.69
N LEU A 265 34.69 41.55 -23.37
CA LEU A 265 35.04 40.28 -22.73
C LEU A 265 34.43 40.15 -21.32
N ASN A 266 34.38 41.23 -20.55
CA ASN A 266 33.75 41.26 -19.23
C ASN A 266 32.22 41.07 -19.31
N GLN A 267 31.58 41.41 -20.43
CA GLN A 267 30.17 41.06 -20.67
C GLN A 267 29.99 39.62 -21.15
N PHE A 268 31.00 39.06 -21.82
CA PHE A 268 30.95 37.72 -22.39
C PHE A 268 31.23 36.61 -21.36
N LEU A 269 32.13 36.85 -20.40
CA LEU A 269 32.50 35.89 -19.36
C LEU A 269 31.28 35.35 -18.55
N PRO A 270 30.36 36.19 -18.03
CA PRO A 270 29.16 35.70 -17.33
C PRO A 270 28.22 34.89 -18.22
N MET A 271 28.20 35.14 -19.54
CA MET A 271 27.40 34.33 -20.47
C MET A 271 27.96 32.91 -20.61
N LEU A 272 29.28 32.73 -20.50
CA LEU A 272 29.89 31.40 -20.50
C LEU A 272 29.52 30.61 -19.25
N ASP A 273 29.58 31.24 -18.08
CA ASP A 273 29.16 30.61 -16.82
C ASP A 273 27.65 30.25 -16.86
N SER A 274 26.83 31.10 -17.49
CA SER A 274 25.40 30.81 -17.68
C SER A 274 25.14 29.64 -18.64
N LEU A 275 26.03 29.43 -19.63
CA LEU A 275 25.95 28.30 -20.55
C LEU A 275 26.32 26.99 -19.86
N ASP A 276 27.33 27.00 -18.99
CA ASP A 276 27.70 25.83 -18.20
C ASP A 276 26.61 25.50 -17.17
N THR A 277 26.02 26.50 -16.53
CA THR A 277 24.83 26.32 -15.67
C THR A 277 23.66 25.72 -16.44
N LEU A 278 23.43 26.16 -17.69
CA LEU A 278 22.39 25.62 -18.56
C LEU A 278 22.67 24.17 -18.97
N LYS A 279 23.93 23.82 -19.30
CA LYS A 279 24.35 22.43 -19.57
C LYS A 279 24.08 21.53 -18.39
N GLU A 280 24.44 21.97 -17.18
CA GLU A 280 24.17 21.22 -15.95
C GLU A 280 22.66 21.02 -15.72
N GLY A 281 21.87 22.07 -15.88
CA GLY A 281 20.41 21.99 -15.75
C GLY A 281 19.76 21.07 -16.79
N VAL A 282 20.26 21.09 -18.03
CA VAL A 282 19.81 20.20 -19.12
C VAL A 282 20.18 18.75 -18.84
N ALA A 283 21.39 18.48 -18.34
CA ALA A 283 21.81 17.14 -17.96
C ALA A 283 20.95 16.59 -16.81
N GLN A 284 20.72 17.40 -15.77
CA GLN A 284 19.84 17.02 -14.65
C GLN A 284 18.41 16.73 -15.11
N LEU A 285 17.88 17.54 -16.03
CA LEU A 285 16.54 17.31 -16.58
C LEU A 285 16.48 16.02 -17.41
N ASN A 286 17.52 15.75 -18.22
CA ASN A 286 17.61 14.51 -19.01
C ASN A 286 17.67 13.28 -18.10
N ASP A 287 18.46 13.32 -17.03
CA ASP A 287 18.55 12.23 -16.06
C ASP A 287 17.21 11.99 -15.35
N GLY A 288 16.55 13.06 -14.91
CA GLY A 288 15.22 12.97 -14.29
C GLY A 288 14.17 12.40 -15.25
N LEU A 289 14.20 12.81 -16.52
CA LEU A 289 13.29 12.30 -17.54
C LEU A 289 13.54 10.82 -17.85
N ASN A 290 14.81 10.40 -17.91
CA ASN A 290 15.17 8.99 -18.09
C ASN A 290 14.70 8.12 -16.92
N GLN A 291 14.81 8.62 -15.68
CA GLN A 291 14.26 7.93 -14.51
C GLN A 291 12.73 7.82 -14.57
N TYR A 292 12.05 8.90 -14.97
CA TYR A 292 10.60 8.92 -15.12
C TYR A 292 10.10 7.93 -16.19
N VAL A 293 10.69 7.94 -17.38
CA VAL A 293 10.34 7.01 -18.48
C VAL A 293 10.66 5.57 -18.10
N GLY A 294 11.81 5.34 -17.45
CA GLY A 294 12.18 4.03 -16.91
C GLY A 294 11.17 3.51 -15.88
N GLY A 295 10.70 4.38 -14.98
CA GLY A 295 9.67 4.07 -13.98
C GLY A 295 8.33 3.70 -14.62
N ILE A 296 7.88 4.44 -15.63
CA ILE A 296 6.66 4.11 -16.38
C ILE A 296 6.78 2.75 -17.07
N ASN A 297 7.91 2.47 -17.72
CA ASN A 297 8.11 1.20 -18.41
C ASN A 297 8.18 0.02 -17.43
N GLY A 298 8.86 0.17 -16.30
CA GLY A 298 8.92 -0.85 -15.25
C GLY A 298 7.55 -1.12 -14.64
N ALA A 299 6.77 -0.06 -14.36
CA ALA A 299 5.38 -0.21 -13.96
C ALA A 299 4.59 -0.96 -15.05
N MET A 300 4.68 -0.55 -16.31
CA MET A 300 3.98 -1.20 -17.42
C MET A 300 4.32 -2.70 -17.56
N GLU A 301 5.57 -3.10 -17.45
CA GLU A 301 5.96 -4.52 -17.48
C GLU A 301 5.32 -5.30 -16.32
N SER A 302 5.28 -4.71 -15.13
CA SER A 302 4.58 -5.30 -13.98
C SER A 302 3.07 -5.40 -14.22
N LEU A 303 2.47 -4.42 -14.91
CA LEU A 303 1.03 -4.36 -15.17
C LEU A 303 0.57 -5.27 -16.33
N LEU A 304 1.46 -5.60 -17.28
CA LEU A 304 1.18 -6.48 -18.42
C LEU A 304 1.53 -7.95 -18.17
N ARG A 305 2.03 -8.28 -16.99
CA ARG A 305 2.39 -9.66 -16.61
C ARG A 305 1.12 -10.53 -16.62
N GLU A 306 1.20 -11.73 -17.18
CA GLU A 306 0.08 -12.68 -17.10
C GLU A 306 -0.28 -12.91 -15.63
N THR A 307 -1.57 -12.81 -15.31
CA THR A 307 -2.09 -13.05 -13.96
C THR A 307 -1.72 -14.46 -13.51
N GLU A 308 -0.77 -14.54 -12.59
CA GLU A 308 -0.45 -15.79 -11.90
C GLU A 308 -1.63 -16.22 -11.02
N ALA A 309 -1.88 -17.53 -10.95
CA ALA A 309 -2.95 -18.07 -10.11
C ALA A 309 -2.76 -17.65 -8.63
N PRO A 310 -3.85 -17.31 -7.91
CA PRO A 310 -3.80 -17.00 -6.49
C PRO A 310 -3.10 -18.07 -5.65
N ARG A 311 -2.31 -17.61 -4.68
CA ARG A 311 -1.58 -18.47 -3.72
C ARG A 311 -2.13 -18.25 -2.32
N SER A 312 -2.43 -19.32 -1.61
CA SER A 312 -2.85 -19.24 -0.21
C SER A 312 -1.70 -18.75 0.66
N PHE A 313 -1.98 -17.75 1.49
CA PHE A 313 -1.08 -17.25 2.53
C PHE A 313 -1.08 -18.15 3.77
N ALA A 314 -2.21 -18.80 4.05
CA ALA A 314 -2.33 -19.73 5.17
C ALA A 314 -1.69 -21.11 4.92
N GLY A 315 -1.19 -21.37 3.72
CA GLY A 315 -0.44 -22.58 3.37
C GLY A 315 -1.29 -23.72 2.81
N ALA A 316 -2.51 -23.46 2.35
CA ALA A 316 -3.30 -24.43 1.60
C ALA A 316 -2.71 -24.68 0.20
N GLU A 317 -3.01 -25.85 -0.39
CA GLU A 317 -2.44 -26.27 -1.68
C GLU A 317 -2.86 -25.37 -2.86
N SER A 318 -4.03 -24.75 -2.79
CA SER A 318 -4.57 -23.83 -3.80
C SER A 318 -5.62 -22.89 -3.21
N THR A 319 -5.82 -21.73 -3.82
CA THR A 319 -6.93 -20.81 -3.53
C THR A 319 -7.44 -20.20 -4.83
N ASP A 320 -8.73 -19.96 -4.94
CA ASP A 320 -9.37 -19.31 -6.11
C ASP A 320 -9.32 -17.79 -6.01
N SER A 321 -9.30 -17.27 -4.79
CA SER A 321 -9.13 -15.85 -4.52
C SER A 321 -8.28 -15.63 -3.26
N ILE A 322 -7.59 -14.49 -3.25
CA ILE A 322 -6.80 -14.01 -2.12
C ILE A 322 -7.01 -12.51 -1.97
N GLN A 323 -7.27 -12.06 -0.74
CA GLN A 323 -7.33 -10.65 -0.37
C GLN A 323 -6.62 -10.43 0.96
N PHE A 324 -6.00 -9.27 1.14
CA PHE A 324 -5.55 -8.81 2.46
C PHE A 324 -6.39 -7.60 2.88
N VAL A 325 -6.71 -7.54 4.16
CA VAL A 325 -7.36 -6.41 4.82
C VAL A 325 -6.52 -6.08 6.05
N LEU A 326 -5.65 -5.08 5.93
CA LEU A 326 -4.86 -4.59 7.03
C LEU A 326 -5.54 -3.39 7.65
N ARG A 327 -5.49 -3.29 8.98
CA ARG A 327 -6.09 -2.20 9.72
C ARG A 327 -5.11 -1.63 10.74
N VAL A 328 -4.94 -0.31 10.72
CA VAL A 328 -4.35 0.45 11.83
C VAL A 328 -5.51 1.13 12.55
N PRO A 329 -5.90 0.68 13.75
CA PRO A 329 -7.00 1.26 14.49
C PRO A 329 -6.76 2.74 14.83
N ALA A 330 -7.84 3.50 14.83
CA ALA A 330 -7.83 4.91 15.26
C ALA A 330 -7.15 5.08 16.63
N GLN A 331 -6.37 6.15 16.78
CA GLN A 331 -5.68 6.53 18.00
C GLN A 331 -6.32 7.78 18.58
N SER A 332 -6.94 7.65 19.74
CA SER A 332 -7.48 8.75 20.53
C SER A 332 -6.85 8.76 21.92
N LEU A 333 -6.94 9.91 22.62
CA LEU A 333 -6.61 9.93 24.05
C LEU A 333 -7.47 8.90 24.78
N PRO A 334 -6.92 8.16 25.76
CA PRO A 334 -7.73 7.27 26.58
C PRO A 334 -8.85 8.08 27.21
N VAL A 335 -10.10 7.74 26.90
CA VAL A 335 -11.23 8.25 27.68
C VAL A 335 -11.03 7.66 29.06
N GLU A 336 -10.80 8.51 30.06
CA GLU A 336 -10.83 8.11 31.46
C GLU A 336 -12.14 7.37 31.66
N ALA A 337 -12.07 6.06 31.91
CA ALA A 337 -13.25 5.22 32.04
C ALA A 337 -14.13 5.88 33.11
N GLU A 338 -15.30 6.39 32.72
CA GLU A 338 -16.31 6.73 33.71
C GLU A 338 -16.52 5.45 34.51
N GLU A 339 -16.08 5.47 35.79
CA GLU A 339 -16.49 4.46 36.75
C GLU A 339 -17.99 4.31 36.55
N PRO A 340 -18.51 3.08 36.35
CA PRO A 340 -19.95 2.91 36.16
C PRO A 340 -20.61 3.64 37.30
N ALA A 341 -21.38 4.68 36.97
CA ALA A 341 -22.08 5.49 37.95
C ALA A 341 -22.75 4.49 38.87
N ALA A 342 -22.34 4.50 40.15
CA ALA A 342 -22.87 3.58 41.14
C ALA A 342 -24.38 3.56 40.96
N GLU A 343 -24.94 2.41 40.61
CA GLU A 343 -26.39 2.25 40.44
C GLU A 343 -27.02 2.87 41.69
N GLU A 344 -27.58 4.06 41.55
CA GLU A 344 -28.52 4.56 42.53
C GLU A 344 -29.64 3.52 42.48
N GLU A 345 -29.73 2.69 43.52
CA GLU A 345 -30.82 1.74 43.69
C GLU A 345 -32.12 2.53 43.56
N GLU A 346 -32.70 2.52 42.36
CA GLU A 346 -34.02 3.06 42.15
C GLU A 346 -34.96 2.19 42.98
N GLN A 347 -35.35 2.71 44.15
CA GLN A 347 -36.32 2.07 45.02
C GLN A 347 -37.49 1.60 44.18
N THR A 348 -37.74 0.30 44.26
CA THR A 348 -38.83 -0.30 43.49
C THR A 348 -40.14 0.36 43.90
N VAL A 349 -41.10 0.44 42.98
CA VAL A 349 -42.44 1.00 43.24
C VAL A 349 -43.08 0.40 44.50
N TRP A 350 -42.72 -0.85 44.83
CA TRP A 350 -43.15 -1.55 46.04
C TRP A 350 -42.52 -1.03 47.34
N GLU A 351 -41.27 -0.60 47.33
CA GLU A 351 -40.60 0.02 48.50
C GLU A 351 -41.18 1.40 48.80
N ARG A 352 -41.52 2.17 47.75
CA ARG A 352 -42.23 3.45 47.91
C ARG A 352 -43.65 3.28 48.46
N ILE A 353 -44.36 2.23 48.03
CA ILE A 353 -45.73 1.94 48.54
C ILE A 353 -45.68 1.44 49.99
N THR A 354 -44.73 0.56 50.35
CA THR A 354 -44.64 0.06 51.72
C THR A 354 -44.16 1.12 52.72
N GLY A 355 -43.31 2.06 52.28
CA GLY A 355 -42.93 3.23 53.09
C GLY A 355 -44.07 4.20 53.41
N LEU A 356 -45.15 4.21 52.62
CA LEU A 356 -46.33 5.07 52.84
C LEU A 356 -47.30 4.54 53.91
N PHE A 357 -47.23 3.26 54.26
CA PHE A 357 -48.15 2.62 55.23
C PHE A 357 -47.45 2.15 56.52
N GLY A 358 -46.16 2.44 56.68
CA GLY A 358 -45.32 2.01 57.81
C GLY A 358 -44.93 3.13 58.79
N GLY A 359 -45.84 4.06 59.09
CA GLY A 359 -45.67 5.14 60.07
C GLY A 359 -46.75 5.15 61.13
#